data_AF-A0A3C0JFM1-F1
#
_entry.id   AF-A0A3C0JFM1-F1
#
_cell.length_a   1.000
_cell.length_b   1.000
_cell.length_c   1.000
_cell.angle_alpha   90.00
_cell.angle_beta   90.00
_cell.angle_gamma   90.00
#
_symmetry.space_group_name_H-M   'P 1'
#
loop_
_entity.id
_entity.type
_entity.pdbx_description
1 polymer ?
#
loop_
_entity_poly.entity_id
_entity_poly.type
_entity_poly.pdbx_seq_one_letter_code
_entity_poly.pdbx_strand_id
1 'polypeptide(L)' 'YLPLLQRELLEVIRKYVSVDVEAVKVDYVKDGNQDVLDISVALPDGPAQA' A
#
# COMPACT_ATOMS: atom_id res chain seq x y z
N TYR A 1 -1.13 -13.46 -10.47
CA TYR A 1 -1.76 -13.54 -9.13
C TYR A 1 -1.29 -12.40 -8.23
N LEU A 2 0.00 -12.11 -8.14
CA LEU A 2 0.56 -11.01 -7.32
C LEU A 2 -0.08 -9.60 -7.47
N PRO A 3 -0.41 -9.10 -8.68
CA PRO A 3 -1.01 -7.76 -8.81
C PRO A 3 -2.47 -7.68 -8.31
N LEU A 4 -3.14 -8.82 -8.08
CA LEU A 4 -4.51 -8.85 -7.58
C LEU A 4 -4.55 -8.60 -6.06
N LEU A 5 -3.66 -9.28 -5.32
CA LEU A 5 -3.44 -9.08 -3.87
C LEU A 5 -3.06 -7.63 -3.54
N GLN A 6 -2.23 -7.01 -4.38
CA GLN A 6 -1.86 -5.61 -4.24
C GLN A 6 -3.09 -4.69 -4.28
N ARG A 7 -4.02 -4.92 -5.21
CA ARG A 7 -5.25 -4.12 -5.33
C ARG A 7 -6.16 -4.31 -4.13
N GLU A 8 -6.32 -5.56 -3.67
CA GLU A 8 -7.17 -5.86 -2.51
C GLU A 8 -6.65 -5.18 -1.23
N LEU A 9 -5.34 -5.23 -0.98
CA LEU A 9 -4.72 -4.53 0.17
C LEU A 9 -4.89 -3.02 0.08
N LEU A 10 -4.70 -2.43 -1.11
CA LEU A 10 -4.92 -1.00 -1.36
C LEU A 10 -6.38 -0.59 -1.09
N GLU A 11 -7.35 -1.41 -1.50
CA GLU A 11 -8.77 -1.14 -1.25
C GLU A 11 -9.12 -1.22 0.24
N VAL A 12 -8.51 -2.16 0.98
CA VAL A 12 -8.68 -2.24 2.44
C VAL A 12 -8.09 -1.01 3.12
N ILE A 13 -6.86 -0.61 2.77
CA ILE A 13 -6.22 0.57 3.36
C ILE A 13 -7.03 1.84 3.07
N ARG A 14 -7.56 1.97 1.85
CA ARG A 14 -8.46 3.07 1.45
C ARG A 14 -9.78 3.13 2.20
N LYS A 15 -10.28 2.00 2.69
CA LYS A 15 -11.48 1.96 3.55
C LYS A 15 -11.24 2.58 4.92
N TYR A 16 -10.01 2.49 5.45
CA TYR A 16 -9.68 2.97 6.79
C TYR A 16 -9.02 4.35 6.77
N VAL A 17 -8.33 4.72 5.69
CA VAL A 17 -7.65 6.00 5.54
C VAL A 17 -7.87 6.52 4.12
N SER A 18 -8.24 7.79 3.98
CA SER A 18 -8.29 8.46 2.67
C SER A 18 -6.87 8.71 2.15
N VAL A 19 -6.19 7.65 1.71
CA VAL A 19 -4.86 7.71 1.08
C VAL A 19 -5.00 7.81 -0.44
N ASP A 20 -4.19 8.67 -1.05
CA ASP A 20 -4.12 8.79 -2.49
C ASP A 20 -3.39 7.60 -3.12
N VAL A 21 -3.70 7.21 -4.37
CA VAL A 21 -2.98 6.08 -5.03
C VAL A 21 -1.50 6.41 -5.12
N GLU A 22 -1.19 7.67 -5.40
CA GLU A 22 0.16 8.18 -5.57
C GLU A 22 0.96 8.17 -4.26
N ALA A 23 0.26 8.13 -3.11
CA ALA A 23 0.86 8.03 -1.79
C ALA A 23 1.24 6.59 -1.40
N VAL A 24 0.87 5.59 -2.21
CA VAL A 24 1.18 4.19 -1.97
C VAL A 24 2.29 3.73 -2.89
N LYS A 25 3.47 3.47 -2.33
CA LYS A 25 4.57 2.79 -3.02
C LYS A 25 4.46 1.30 -2.78
N VAL A 26 4.61 0.55 -3.86
CA VAL A 26 4.65 -0.91 -3.82
C VAL A 26 5.90 -1.35 -4.57
N ASP A 27 6.81 -1.99 -3.85
CA ASP A 27 8.05 -2.52 -4.38
C ASP A 27 8.01 -4.04 -4.27
N TYR A 28 8.16 -4.71 -5.41
CA TYR A 28 8.23 -6.16 -5.47
C TYR A 28 9.68 -6.58 -5.65
N VAL A 29 10.23 -7.23 -4.64
CA VAL A 29 11.61 -7.70 -4.60
C VAL A 29 11.59 -9.23 -4.68
N LYS A 30 12.25 -9.75 -5.71
CA LYS A 30 12.45 -11.19 -5.88
C LYS A 30 13.86 -11.57 -5.47
N ASP A 31 14.01 -12.16 -4.29
CA ASP A 31 15.30 -12.61 -3.77
C ASP A 31 15.37 -14.14 -3.85
N GLY A 32 15.98 -14.64 -4.93
CA GLY A 32 16.12 -16.07 -5.20
C GLY A 32 14.77 -16.80 -5.28
N ASN A 33 14.43 -17.53 -4.20
CA ASN A 33 13.19 -18.29 -4.06
C ASN A 33 12.11 -17.58 -3.23
N GLN A 34 12.37 -16.37 -2.73
CA GLN A 34 11.41 -15.59 -1.96
C GLN A 34 10.90 -14.39 -2.76
N ASP A 35 9.58 -14.25 -2.74
CA ASP A 35 8.83 -13.14 -3.31
C ASP A 35 8.45 -12.20 -2.16
N VAL A 36 9.12 -11.06 -2.06
CA VAL A 36 8.87 -10.03 -1.03
C VAL A 36 8.10 -8.88 -1.66
N LEU A 37 7.01 -8.48 -1.01
CA LEU A 37 6.21 -7.33 -1.41
C LEU A 37 6.31 -6.27 -0.31
N ASP A 38 7.06 -5.20 -0.59
CA ASP A 38 7.16 -4.04 0.29
C ASP A 38 6.05 -3.04 -0.08
N ILE A 39 5.27 -2.63 0.91
CA ILE A 39 4.18 -1.68 0.75
C ILE A 39 4.43 -0.51 1.69
N SER A 40 4.79 0.63 1.11
CA SER A 40 5.01 1.87 1.83
C SER A 40 3.83 2.80 1.57
N VAL A 41 3.04 3.07 2.61
CA VAL A 41 1.90 3.98 2.54
C VAL A 41 2.27 5.29 3.22
N ALA A 42 2.30 6.37 2.46
CA ALA A 42 2.30 7.70 3.02
C ALA A 42 0.87 8.02 3.48
N LEU A 43 0.67 7.99 4.79
CA LEU A 43 -0.57 8.49 5.38
C LEU A 43 -0.59 10.00 5.13
N PRO A 44 -1.62 10.56 4.48
CA PRO A 44 -1.83 11.98 4.55
C PRO A 44 -2.07 12.32 6.02
N ASP A 45 -1.57 13.45 6.49
CA ASP A 45 -2.00 14.02 7.76
C ASP A 45 -3.54 14.04 7.73
N GLY A 46 -4.15 13.07 8.42
CA GLY A 46 -5.56 13.14 8.77
C GLY A 46 -5.79 14.50 9.43
N PRO A 47 -7.00 15.08 9.32
CA PRO A 47 -7.24 16.47 9.68
C PRO A 47 -6.52 16.79 10.98
N ALA A 48 -5.49 17.63 10.87
CA ALA A 48 -4.78 18.17 12.00
C ALA A 48 -5.77 19.03 12.77
N GLN A 49 -6.60 18.42 13.61
CA GLN A 49 -7.41 19.09 14.62
C GLN A 49 -8.08 18.08 15.54
N ALA A 50 -7.37 17.70 16.61
CA ALA A 50 -7.56 18.29 17.94
C ALA A 50 -6.53 17.71 18.92
#